data_AF-A0A293LWB1-F1
#
_entry.id   AF-A0A293LWB1-F1
#
_cell.length_a   1.000
_cell.length_b   1.000
_cell.length_c   1.000
_cell.angle_alpha   90.00
_cell.angle_beta   90.00
_cell.angle_gamma   90.00
#
_symmetry.space_group_name_H-M   'P 1'
#
loop_
_entity.id
_entity.type
_entity.pdbx_description
1 polymer ?
#
loop_
_entity_poly.entity_id
_entity_poly.type
_entity_poly.pdbx_seq_one_letter_code
_entity_poly.pdbx_strand_id
1 'polypeptide(L)'
;MLCGRKCRLFTRSLWEEVSPLYKKLHALVRKKLKEMYPGKIPADGTIPAHLLGNMWAQSWGNIYNNVSQGSILDVTPEMKKQNWDVKRMFTTSEDFFKSLGLDPMTEIFWNKSMVTKPSDRKVVCHASAWDFATPHDFRIKMCTDVNMEDLFTVHHEMGHIVYFMQYFDQHPLFREGANEGFHEAIGDLMSLSVSTPSHLKMLGLLKNDSIDAVDFQLLTALEKVAFLPFGYLLDKWRWALFTGETPMDQMNRKFWEYRIKYQGVSPPVKRSEKDFDPGAKYHVPANVPYLRYFVSFIIQFQFHEHLCKESGELDSGKKLHECDIYGKEKAGQILRKGLSLGSSKVWQDVFEIMAGTRQMSASSIKKYFEPLEKWLDDQVQGETIGWDNAKVEDYMESGSEVLHTSMFLVLSLVSTVMFAWRALQP
;
A
#
# COMPACT_ATOMS: atom_id res chain seq x y z
N MET A 1 -12.75 1.36 -13.23
CA MET A 1 -13.54 0.30 -13.92
C MET A 1 -14.29 -0.53 -12.87
N LEU A 2 -15.55 -0.94 -13.09
CA LEU A 2 -16.25 -1.83 -12.15
C LEU A 2 -15.73 -3.27 -12.29
N CYS A 3 -15.20 -3.84 -11.21
CA CYS A 3 -14.75 -5.23 -11.16
C CYS A 3 -15.96 -6.17 -11.27
N GLY A 4 -16.05 -6.90 -12.38
CA GLY A 4 -17.12 -7.88 -12.62
C GLY A 4 -17.04 -9.11 -11.69
N ARG A 5 -18.01 -10.03 -11.79
CA ARG A 5 -18.12 -11.20 -10.89
C ARG A 5 -16.84 -12.05 -10.85
N LYS A 6 -16.22 -12.35 -12.00
CA LYS A 6 -14.97 -13.13 -12.07
C LYS A 6 -13.83 -12.41 -11.36
N CYS A 7 -13.66 -11.11 -11.61
CA CYS A 7 -12.67 -10.28 -10.94
C CYS A 7 -12.87 -10.27 -9.42
N ARG A 8 -14.12 -10.12 -8.93
CA ARG A 8 -14.44 -10.11 -7.49
C ARG A 8 -14.14 -11.44 -6.79
N LEU A 9 -14.45 -12.56 -7.44
CA LEU A 9 -14.13 -13.90 -6.93
C LEU A 9 -12.62 -14.12 -6.89
N PHE A 10 -11.92 -13.67 -7.93
CA PHE A 10 -10.47 -13.79 -8.02
C PHE A 10 -9.73 -12.97 -6.96
N THR A 11 -10.09 -11.70 -6.77
CA THR A 11 -9.47 -10.87 -5.72
C THR A 11 -9.77 -11.39 -4.33
N ARG A 12 -10.93 -12.05 -4.14
CA ARG A 12 -11.28 -12.73 -2.90
C ARG A 12 -10.38 -13.93 -2.65
N SER A 13 -10.11 -14.78 -3.65
CA SER A 13 -9.23 -15.93 -3.46
C SER A 13 -7.81 -15.51 -3.13
N LEU A 14 -7.30 -14.47 -3.80
CA LEU A 14 -6.01 -13.87 -3.49
C LEU A 14 -5.91 -13.37 -2.05
N TRP A 15 -6.97 -12.70 -1.55
CA TRP A 15 -7.04 -12.28 -0.15
C TRP A 15 -7.07 -13.48 0.80
N GLU A 16 -7.86 -14.51 0.49
CA GLU A 16 -7.96 -15.72 1.31
C GLU A 16 -6.62 -16.45 1.42
N GLU A 17 -5.81 -16.51 0.36
CA GLU A 17 -4.48 -17.13 0.35
C GLU A 17 -3.48 -16.42 1.29
N VAL A 18 -3.50 -15.09 1.34
CA VAL A 18 -2.55 -14.27 2.13
C VAL A 18 -3.06 -13.88 3.52
N SER A 19 -4.37 -13.95 3.76
CA SER A 19 -4.99 -13.56 5.03
C SER A 19 -4.44 -14.27 6.27
N PRO A 20 -3.98 -15.55 6.24
CA PRO A 20 -3.38 -16.18 7.41
C PRO A 20 -2.12 -15.46 7.90
N LEU A 21 -1.25 -15.03 6.98
CA LEU A 21 -0.05 -14.26 7.32
C LEU A 21 -0.43 -12.90 7.93
N TYR A 22 -1.40 -12.20 7.34
CA TYR A 22 -1.91 -10.95 7.90
C TYR A 22 -2.48 -11.12 9.31
N LYS A 23 -3.26 -12.18 9.56
CA LYS A 23 -3.84 -12.43 10.89
C LYS A 23 -2.78 -12.70 11.96
N LYS A 24 -1.68 -13.38 11.61
CA LYS A 24 -0.52 -13.56 12.51
C LYS A 24 0.17 -12.22 12.81
N LEU A 25 0.44 -11.42 11.77
CA LEU A 25 1.00 -10.07 11.91
C LEU A 25 0.12 -9.18 12.80
N HIS A 26 -1.20 -9.17 12.56
CA HIS A 26 -2.18 -8.44 13.36
C HIS A 26 -2.15 -8.88 14.83
N ALA A 27 -2.13 -10.19 15.10
CA ALA A 27 -2.08 -10.72 16.46
C ALA A 27 -0.82 -10.27 17.21
N LEU A 28 0.36 -10.29 16.56
CA LEU A 28 1.60 -9.74 17.12
C LEU A 28 1.43 -8.26 17.47
N VAL A 29 1.00 -7.45 16.51
CA VAL A 29 0.87 -5.98 16.70
C VAL A 29 -0.12 -5.69 17.82
N ARG A 30 -1.26 -6.38 17.86
CA ARG A 30 -2.26 -6.24 18.92
C ARG A 30 -1.70 -6.63 20.29
N LYS A 31 -0.93 -7.72 20.39
CA LYS A 31 -0.26 -8.14 21.63
C LYS A 31 0.66 -7.03 22.14
N LYS A 32 1.50 -6.48 21.27
CA LYS A 32 2.39 -5.35 21.61
C LYS A 32 1.65 -4.08 22.01
N LEU A 33 0.56 -3.76 21.32
CA LEU A 33 -0.31 -2.64 21.69
C LEU A 33 -1.01 -2.85 23.04
N LYS A 34 -1.37 -4.09 23.42
CA LYS A 34 -1.91 -4.38 24.76
C LYS A 34 -0.86 -4.14 25.87
N GLU A 35 0.39 -4.52 25.61
CA GLU A 35 1.51 -4.27 26.53
C GLU A 35 1.74 -2.76 26.74
N MET A 36 1.70 -1.96 25.67
CA MET A 36 1.91 -0.51 25.73
C MET A 36 0.71 0.28 26.24
N TYR A 37 -0.51 -0.17 25.95
CA TYR A 37 -1.75 0.50 26.33
C TYR A 37 -2.68 -0.42 27.14
N PRO A 38 -2.29 -0.79 28.39
CA PRO A 38 -3.08 -1.71 29.21
C PRO A 38 -4.53 -1.25 29.40
N GLY A 39 -5.47 -2.15 29.13
CA GLY A 39 -6.92 -1.88 29.27
C GLY A 39 -7.53 -0.94 28.23
N LYS A 40 -6.76 -0.52 27.20
CA LYS A 40 -7.27 0.35 26.12
C LYS A 40 -7.54 -0.37 24.80
N ILE A 41 -7.04 -1.59 24.64
CA ILE A 41 -7.28 -2.40 23.45
C ILE A 41 -8.59 -3.21 23.62
N PRO A 42 -9.52 -3.17 22.66
CA PRO A 42 -10.77 -3.92 22.71
C PRO A 42 -10.59 -5.43 22.95
N ALA A 43 -11.46 -6.01 23.78
CA ALA A 43 -11.47 -7.44 24.07
C ALA A 43 -12.04 -8.29 22.91
N ASP A 44 -12.74 -7.66 21.96
CA ASP A 44 -13.30 -8.33 20.77
C ASP A 44 -12.24 -8.74 19.73
N GLY A 45 -10.99 -8.32 19.97
CA GLY A 45 -9.85 -8.64 19.13
C GLY A 45 -9.50 -7.58 18.09
N THR A 46 -10.24 -6.49 17.96
CA THR A 46 -9.87 -5.41 17.03
C THR A 46 -8.71 -4.54 17.56
N ILE A 47 -8.03 -3.83 16.66
CA ILE A 47 -7.07 -2.78 17.01
C ILE A 47 -7.73 -1.40 16.73
N PRO A 48 -7.71 -0.45 17.68
CA PRO A 48 -8.18 0.90 17.40
C PRO A 48 -7.40 1.54 16.24
N ALA A 49 -8.10 1.98 15.19
CA ALA A 49 -7.49 2.38 13.92
C ALA A 49 -6.45 3.51 14.02
N HIS A 50 -6.56 4.37 15.03
CA HIS A 50 -5.65 5.50 15.26
C HIS A 50 -4.27 5.12 15.84
N LEU A 51 -4.03 3.86 16.21
CA LEU A 51 -2.78 3.43 16.88
C LEU A 51 -1.72 2.84 15.94
N LEU A 52 -1.97 2.82 14.63
CA LEU A 52 -1.18 2.07 13.65
C LEU A 52 -0.22 2.94 12.83
N GLY A 53 0.17 4.11 13.36
CA GLY A 53 1.20 4.98 12.77
C GLY A 53 0.83 5.65 11.45
N ASN A 54 -0.40 5.48 10.97
CA ASN A 54 -0.90 6.05 9.73
C ASN A 54 -2.37 6.42 9.88
N MET A 55 -2.78 7.56 9.30
CA MET A 55 -4.15 8.10 9.39
C MET A 55 -5.25 7.08 9.04
N TRP A 56 -4.98 6.19 8.07
CA TRP A 56 -5.93 5.17 7.62
C TRP A 56 -5.57 3.77 8.09
N ALA A 57 -4.56 3.59 8.95
CA ALA A 57 -4.05 2.27 9.33
C ALA A 57 -3.76 1.35 8.12
N GLN A 58 -3.36 1.93 6.98
CA GLN A 58 -3.11 1.18 5.74
C GLN A 58 -1.65 0.70 5.63
N SER A 59 -0.74 1.31 6.39
CA SER A 59 0.67 0.93 6.50
C SER A 59 1.07 1.15 7.94
N TRP A 60 1.80 0.20 8.51
CA TRP A 60 2.15 0.12 9.93
C TRP A 60 3.67 0.24 10.15
N GLY A 61 4.45 0.59 9.12
CA GLY A 61 5.91 0.71 9.24
C GLY A 61 6.36 1.69 10.33
N ASN A 62 5.61 2.78 10.53
CA ASN A 62 5.86 3.81 11.54
C ASN A 62 5.79 3.30 13.00
N ILE A 63 5.18 2.15 13.25
CA ILE A 63 5.13 1.54 14.60
C ILE A 63 6.10 0.37 14.76
N TYR A 64 7.06 0.18 13.85
CA TYR A 64 8.03 -0.92 13.94
C TYR A 64 8.72 -0.96 15.31
N ASN A 65 9.25 0.17 15.79
CA ASN A 65 9.97 0.25 17.08
C ASN A 65 9.07 -0.05 18.30
N ASN A 66 7.74 -0.01 18.11
CA ASN A 66 6.79 -0.37 19.14
C ASN A 66 6.52 -1.88 19.19
N VAL A 67 6.77 -2.59 18.08
CA VAL A 67 6.42 -4.02 17.93
C VAL A 67 7.63 -4.95 17.89
N SER A 68 8.81 -4.44 17.55
CA SER A 68 10.10 -5.15 17.64
C SER A 68 11.16 -4.30 18.35
N GLN A 69 12.08 -4.98 19.04
CA GLN A 69 13.31 -4.39 19.60
C GLN A 69 14.50 -4.52 18.63
N GLY A 70 14.25 -5.09 17.45
CA GLY A 70 15.24 -5.21 16.38
C GLY A 70 15.74 -3.86 15.88
N SER A 71 16.88 -3.90 15.19
CA SER A 71 17.38 -2.69 14.52
C SER A 71 16.56 -2.45 13.26
N ILE A 72 15.84 -1.33 13.19
CA ILE A 72 15.34 -0.85 11.90
C ILE A 72 16.54 -0.68 10.98
N LEU A 73 16.47 -1.30 9.81
CA LEU A 73 17.29 -0.91 8.70
C LEU A 73 16.88 0.51 8.30
N ASP A 74 17.62 1.52 8.75
CA ASP A 74 17.48 2.91 8.33
C ASP A 74 18.83 3.46 7.86
N VAL A 75 18.94 3.67 6.55
CA VAL A 75 20.15 4.24 5.94
C VAL A 75 20.13 5.77 5.88
N THR A 76 19.05 6.42 6.32
CA THR A 76 18.91 7.89 6.30
C THR A 76 20.06 8.61 7.01
N PRO A 77 20.53 8.20 8.20
CA PRO A 77 21.67 8.86 8.85
C PRO A 77 22.96 8.76 8.02
N GLU A 78 23.20 7.61 7.38
CA GLU A 78 24.40 7.41 6.55
C GLU A 78 24.29 8.14 5.21
N MET A 79 23.11 8.20 4.59
CA MET A 79 22.83 9.06 3.42
C MET A 79 23.17 10.53 3.72
N LYS A 80 22.68 11.05 4.86
CA LYS A 80 22.96 12.44 5.29
C LYS A 80 24.44 12.66 5.57
N LYS A 81 25.10 11.72 6.25
CA LYS A 81 26.54 11.78 6.54
C LYS A 81 27.41 11.76 5.27
N GLN A 82 26.97 11.04 4.23
CA GLN A 82 27.61 11.03 2.92
C GLN A 82 27.17 12.20 2.02
N ASN A 83 26.41 13.16 2.54
CA ASN A 83 25.87 14.30 1.80
C ASN A 83 25.13 13.89 0.53
N TRP A 84 24.28 12.86 0.61
CA TRP A 84 23.36 12.55 -0.48
C TRP A 84 22.45 13.76 -0.74
N ASP A 85 22.21 14.03 -2.01
CA ASP A 85 21.21 15.00 -2.47
C ASP A 85 20.14 14.29 -3.29
N VAL A 86 19.06 15.03 -3.61
CA VAL A 86 17.95 14.49 -4.40
C VAL A 86 18.43 14.03 -5.78
N LYS A 87 19.36 14.76 -6.41
CA LYS A 87 19.91 14.38 -7.71
C LYS A 87 20.56 13.00 -7.65
N ARG A 88 21.38 12.74 -6.62
CA ARG A 88 22.02 11.45 -6.38
C ARG A 88 21.01 10.34 -6.25
N MET A 89 19.92 10.52 -5.50
CA MET A 89 18.85 9.53 -5.34
C MET A 89 18.24 9.11 -6.69
N PHE A 90 17.89 10.10 -7.54
CA PHE A 90 17.35 9.83 -8.87
C PHE A 90 18.39 9.21 -9.81
N THR A 91 19.65 9.65 -9.80
CA THR A 91 20.68 9.04 -10.64
C THR A 91 21.04 7.63 -10.20
N THR A 92 20.98 7.33 -8.90
CA THR A 92 21.13 5.97 -8.38
C THR A 92 19.99 5.08 -8.86
N SER A 93 18.77 5.59 -8.90
CA SER A 93 17.64 4.86 -9.47
C SER A 93 17.77 4.66 -10.98
N GLU A 94 18.19 5.68 -11.74
CA GLU A 94 18.50 5.53 -13.17
C GLU A 94 19.57 4.45 -13.41
N ASP A 95 20.64 4.44 -12.61
CA ASP A 95 21.70 3.45 -12.68
C ASP A 95 21.19 2.03 -12.44
N PHE A 96 20.27 1.85 -11.47
CA PHE A 96 19.59 0.56 -11.26
C PHE A 96 18.91 0.06 -12.54
N PHE A 97 18.09 0.88 -13.20
CA PHE A 97 17.42 0.48 -14.45
C PHE A 97 18.41 0.25 -15.60
N LYS A 98 19.45 1.08 -15.71
CA LYS A 98 20.51 0.89 -16.72
C LYS A 98 21.29 -0.40 -16.50
N SER A 99 21.51 -0.80 -15.25
CA SER A 99 22.19 -2.07 -14.92
C SER A 99 21.41 -3.30 -15.42
N LEU A 100 20.09 -3.17 -15.59
CA LEU A 100 19.24 -4.19 -16.21
C LEU A 100 19.29 -4.13 -17.74
N GLY A 101 20.01 -3.16 -18.31
CA GLY A 101 20.05 -2.89 -19.73
C GLY A 101 18.83 -2.15 -20.26
N LEU A 102 18.06 -1.46 -19.41
CA LEU A 102 16.94 -0.59 -19.80
C LEU A 102 17.44 0.83 -20.13
N ASP A 103 16.63 1.60 -20.85
CA ASP A 103 17.01 2.91 -21.35
C ASP A 103 17.13 3.95 -20.22
N PRO A 104 18.09 4.89 -20.29
CA PRO A 104 18.22 5.98 -19.32
C PRO A 104 17.06 6.98 -19.43
N MET A 105 16.87 7.80 -18.41
CA MET A 105 15.86 8.86 -18.44
C MET A 105 16.20 9.90 -19.53
N THR A 106 15.18 10.52 -20.11
CA THR A 106 15.36 11.49 -21.19
C THR A 106 15.93 12.82 -20.68
N GLU A 107 16.55 13.62 -21.55
CA GLU A 107 16.98 14.98 -21.17
C GLU A 107 15.80 15.84 -20.70
N ILE A 108 14.62 15.63 -21.31
CA ILE A 108 13.39 16.34 -20.93
C ILE A 108 12.98 15.98 -19.51
N PHE A 109 13.09 14.69 -19.12
CA PHE A 109 12.82 14.25 -17.76
C PHE A 109 13.66 15.04 -16.75
N TRP A 110 14.97 15.13 -16.96
CA TRP A 110 15.88 15.84 -16.06
C TRP A 110 15.63 17.35 -16.02
N ASN A 111 15.32 17.95 -17.17
CA ASN A 111 15.13 19.39 -17.27
C ASN A 111 13.77 19.87 -16.75
N LYS A 112 12.72 19.03 -16.81
CA LYS A 112 11.34 19.46 -16.54
C LYS A 112 10.65 18.76 -15.37
N SER A 113 11.23 17.70 -14.80
CA SER A 113 10.66 17.07 -13.59
C SER A 113 10.78 17.99 -12.37
N MET A 114 9.78 17.92 -11.50
CA MET A 114 9.81 18.58 -10.19
C MET A 114 10.18 17.53 -9.16
N VAL A 115 11.49 17.38 -8.92
CA VAL A 115 12.04 16.40 -7.96
C VAL A 115 12.30 17.01 -6.58
N THR A 116 12.27 18.34 -6.47
CA THR A 116 12.36 19.05 -5.19
C THR A 116 11.16 19.99 -5.04
N LYS A 117 10.79 20.29 -3.79
CA LYS A 117 9.72 21.24 -3.52
C LYS A 117 10.17 22.67 -3.90
N PRO A 118 9.47 23.36 -4.81
CA PRO A 118 9.76 24.76 -5.12
C PRO A 118 9.46 25.66 -3.91
N SER A 119 10.28 26.70 -3.71
CA SER A 119 10.07 27.72 -2.69
C SER A 119 9.16 28.88 -3.16
N ASP A 120 8.99 29.04 -4.47
CA ASP A 120 8.26 30.14 -5.12
C ASP A 120 6.75 29.90 -5.24
N ARG A 121 6.26 28.67 -5.04
CA ARG A 121 4.86 28.32 -5.28
C ARG A 121 4.35 27.16 -4.44
N LYS A 122 3.02 27.10 -4.28
CA LYS A 122 2.33 25.95 -3.70
C LYS A 122 2.18 24.84 -4.74
N VAL A 123 2.42 23.60 -4.34
CA VAL A 123 2.33 22.42 -5.21
C VAL A 123 1.72 21.24 -4.46
N VAL A 124 1.19 20.28 -5.20
CA VAL A 124 0.78 18.98 -4.67
C VAL A 124 2.02 18.11 -4.53
N CYS A 125 2.44 17.84 -3.30
CA CYS A 125 3.70 17.11 -3.02
C CYS A 125 3.62 15.59 -3.18
N HIS A 126 2.41 15.01 -3.21
CA HIS A 126 2.24 13.57 -3.40
C HIS A 126 2.94 13.11 -4.67
N ALA A 127 3.81 12.11 -4.57
CA ALA A 127 4.58 11.57 -5.67
C ALA A 127 3.68 11.11 -6.83
N SER A 128 4.15 11.28 -8.06
CA SER A 128 3.43 10.89 -9.28
C SER A 128 4.36 10.96 -10.48
N ALA A 129 4.23 10.00 -11.38
CA ALA A 129 4.84 9.97 -12.71
C ALA A 129 3.84 10.36 -13.80
N TRP A 130 4.33 11.03 -14.84
CA TRP A 130 3.51 11.63 -15.88
C TRP A 130 4.04 11.31 -17.28
N ASP A 131 3.20 10.72 -18.12
CA ASP A 131 3.38 10.65 -19.59
C ASP A 131 2.61 11.81 -20.22
N PHE A 132 3.31 12.70 -20.94
CA PHE A 132 2.70 13.86 -21.61
C PHE A 132 2.17 13.52 -23.03
N ALA A 133 2.16 12.24 -23.41
CA ALA A 133 1.76 11.74 -24.71
C ALA A 133 2.52 12.38 -25.89
N THR A 134 3.68 12.96 -25.60
CA THR A 134 4.57 13.63 -26.54
C THR A 134 5.90 12.85 -26.58
N PRO A 135 6.52 12.65 -27.75
CA PRO A 135 7.77 11.90 -27.85
C PRO A 135 8.80 12.35 -26.81
N HIS A 136 9.25 11.40 -25.98
CA HIS A 136 10.30 11.57 -24.98
C HIS A 136 9.97 12.50 -23.79
N ASP A 137 8.74 12.99 -23.65
CA ASP A 137 8.34 13.89 -22.55
C ASP A 137 7.64 13.11 -21.42
N PHE A 138 8.46 12.58 -20.50
CA PHE A 138 8.05 11.88 -19.29
C PHE A 138 8.61 12.61 -18.08
N ARG A 139 7.83 12.77 -17.00
CA ARG A 139 8.25 13.57 -15.84
C ARG A 139 7.77 13.00 -14.52
N ILE A 140 8.53 13.28 -13.46
CA ILE A 140 8.11 13.05 -12.08
C ILE A 140 7.76 14.37 -11.39
N LYS A 141 6.77 14.32 -10.50
CA LYS A 141 6.42 15.40 -9.58
C LYS A 141 6.40 14.85 -8.15
N MET A 142 7.47 15.07 -7.40
CA MET A 142 7.67 14.61 -6.03
C MET A 142 8.40 15.70 -5.21
N CYS A 143 7.98 15.92 -3.97
CA CYS A 143 8.72 16.77 -3.03
C CYS A 143 9.70 15.88 -2.26
N THR A 144 10.84 15.54 -2.88
CA THR A 144 11.76 14.55 -2.33
C THR A 144 12.59 15.10 -1.18
N ASP A 145 12.57 14.37 -0.06
CA ASP A 145 13.44 14.53 1.09
C ASP A 145 14.57 13.48 1.07
N VAL A 146 15.75 13.83 1.59
CA VAL A 146 16.89 12.90 1.64
C VAL A 146 16.71 11.93 2.82
N ASN A 147 16.00 10.84 2.56
CA ASN A 147 15.78 9.73 3.49
C ASN A 147 15.56 8.41 2.73
N MET A 148 15.53 7.29 3.46
CA MET A 148 15.38 5.95 2.91
C MET A 148 14.00 5.69 2.28
N GLU A 149 12.92 6.19 2.88
CA GLU A 149 11.55 6.06 2.35
C GLU A 149 11.44 6.70 0.96
N ASP A 150 11.96 7.91 0.81
CA ASP A 150 11.95 8.64 -0.45
C ASP A 150 12.93 8.03 -1.47
N LEU A 151 14.02 7.38 -1.02
CA LEU A 151 14.89 6.63 -1.93
C LEU A 151 14.12 5.49 -2.61
N PHE A 152 13.29 4.77 -1.87
CA PHE A 152 12.45 3.71 -2.42
C PHE A 152 11.32 4.28 -3.26
N THR A 153 10.69 5.37 -2.81
CA THR A 153 9.66 6.07 -3.60
C THR A 153 10.20 6.57 -4.94
N VAL A 154 11.44 7.06 -5.00
CA VAL A 154 12.09 7.43 -6.27
C VAL A 154 12.19 6.23 -7.22
N HIS A 155 12.55 5.04 -6.73
CA HIS A 155 12.56 3.82 -7.57
C HIS A 155 11.16 3.42 -8.01
N HIS A 156 10.16 3.59 -7.13
CA HIS A 156 8.76 3.37 -7.47
C HIS A 156 8.32 4.26 -8.64
N GLU A 157 8.51 5.57 -8.52
CA GLU A 157 8.09 6.53 -9.54
C GLU A 157 8.88 6.40 -10.84
N MET A 158 10.19 6.10 -10.76
CA MET A 158 11.00 5.84 -11.95
C MET A 158 10.59 4.55 -12.66
N GLY A 159 10.05 3.56 -11.94
CA GLY A 159 9.44 2.37 -12.54
C GLY A 159 8.27 2.72 -13.47
N HIS A 160 7.44 3.70 -13.09
CA HIS A 160 6.38 4.20 -13.98
C HIS A 160 6.95 4.87 -15.23
N ILE A 161 7.98 5.72 -15.08
CA ILE A 161 8.64 6.40 -16.22
C ILE A 161 9.24 5.39 -17.19
N VAL A 162 9.94 4.38 -16.68
CA VAL A 162 10.48 3.29 -17.50
C VAL A 162 9.35 2.56 -18.23
N TYR A 163 8.23 2.26 -17.56
CA TYR A 163 7.09 1.63 -18.23
C TYR A 163 6.55 2.53 -19.37
N PHE A 164 6.40 3.84 -19.14
CA PHE A 164 5.98 4.80 -20.16
C PHE A 164 6.89 4.78 -21.38
N MET A 165 8.21 4.78 -21.15
CA MET A 165 9.20 4.71 -22.20
C MET A 165 9.11 3.40 -22.99
N GLN A 166 8.96 2.25 -22.31
CA GLN A 166 8.96 0.94 -22.96
C GLN A 166 7.78 0.76 -23.93
N TYR A 167 6.58 1.21 -23.58
CA TYR A 167 5.41 1.06 -24.46
C TYR A 167 5.16 2.28 -25.37
N PHE A 168 6.02 3.29 -25.37
CA PHE A 168 5.71 4.56 -26.04
C PHE A 168 5.45 4.38 -27.54
N ASP A 169 6.09 3.40 -28.19
CA ASP A 169 5.88 3.11 -29.61
C ASP A 169 4.57 2.36 -29.90
N GLN A 170 3.83 1.93 -28.88
CA GLN A 170 2.48 1.39 -29.05
C GLN A 170 1.51 2.48 -29.52
N HIS A 171 0.43 2.04 -30.16
CA HIS A 171 -0.71 2.91 -30.47
C HIS A 171 -1.20 3.59 -29.17
N PRO A 172 -1.57 4.88 -29.17
CA PRO A 172 -1.95 5.60 -27.95
C PRO A 172 -3.01 4.89 -27.08
N LEU A 173 -3.94 4.14 -27.68
CA LEU A 173 -4.94 3.34 -26.97
C LEU A 173 -4.36 2.14 -26.18
N PHE A 174 -3.11 1.76 -26.43
CA PHE A 174 -2.41 0.66 -25.77
C PHE A 174 -1.27 1.12 -24.85
N ARG A 175 -1.11 2.44 -24.64
CA ARG A 175 -0.11 3.04 -23.76
C ARG A 175 -0.56 3.08 -22.30
N GLU A 176 -0.92 1.91 -21.80
CA GLU A 176 -1.24 1.66 -20.40
C GLU A 176 -0.64 0.31 -20.02
N GLY A 177 -0.49 0.04 -18.73
CA GLY A 177 -0.11 -1.27 -18.24
C GLY A 177 -1.12 -2.35 -18.63
N ALA A 178 -0.66 -3.60 -18.72
CA ALA A 178 -1.48 -4.72 -19.18
C ALA A 178 -2.81 -4.86 -18.41
N ASN A 179 -2.80 -4.50 -17.12
CA ASN A 179 -3.97 -4.07 -16.37
C ASN A 179 -3.56 -3.02 -15.32
N GLU A 180 -4.52 -2.42 -14.61
CA GLU A 180 -4.24 -1.33 -13.66
C GLU A 180 -3.21 -1.70 -12.55
N GLY A 181 -3.08 -2.99 -12.19
CA GLY A 181 -2.13 -3.42 -11.16
C GLY A 181 -0.68 -3.54 -11.65
N PHE A 182 -0.44 -3.64 -12.96
CA PHE A 182 0.92 -3.79 -13.51
C PHE A 182 1.76 -2.55 -13.28
N HIS A 183 1.23 -1.36 -13.54
CA HIS A 183 1.96 -0.10 -13.34
C HIS A 183 2.51 0.01 -11.93
N GLU A 184 1.62 -0.14 -10.95
CA GLU A 184 1.95 -0.05 -9.53
C GLU A 184 2.92 -1.15 -9.09
N ALA A 185 2.95 -2.31 -9.76
CA ALA A 185 3.81 -3.42 -9.41
C ALA A 185 5.26 -3.23 -9.84
N ILE A 186 5.51 -2.55 -10.96
CA ILE A 186 6.86 -2.37 -11.51
C ILE A 186 7.71 -1.47 -10.62
N GLY A 187 7.15 -0.36 -10.16
CA GLY A 187 7.84 0.52 -9.23
C GLY A 187 8.22 -0.18 -7.92
N ASP A 188 7.26 -0.90 -7.34
CA ASP A 188 7.47 -1.65 -6.10
C ASP A 188 8.43 -2.83 -6.26
N LEU A 189 8.40 -3.51 -7.41
CA LEU A 189 9.33 -4.59 -7.73
C LEU A 189 10.79 -4.14 -7.63
N MET A 190 11.13 -2.97 -8.16
CA MET A 190 12.52 -2.46 -8.06
C MET A 190 12.88 -2.16 -6.60
N SER A 191 11.93 -1.62 -5.84
CA SER A 191 12.12 -1.33 -4.42
C SER A 191 12.40 -2.60 -3.59
N LEU A 192 11.90 -3.77 -4.00
CA LEU A 192 12.22 -5.05 -3.33
C LEU A 192 13.70 -5.43 -3.45
N SER A 193 14.37 -5.11 -4.55
CA SER A 193 15.80 -5.37 -4.73
C SER A 193 16.66 -4.30 -4.05
N VAL A 194 16.27 -3.03 -4.21
CA VAL A 194 17.01 -1.87 -3.67
C VAL A 194 17.01 -1.84 -2.14
N SER A 195 15.94 -2.34 -1.52
CA SER A 195 15.83 -2.42 -0.06
C SER A 195 16.64 -3.56 0.57
N THR A 196 17.24 -4.47 -0.23
CA THR A 196 18.04 -5.55 0.33
C THR A 196 19.31 -5.03 1.01
N PRO A 197 19.74 -5.64 2.14
CA PRO A 197 20.99 -5.26 2.80
C PRO A 197 22.21 -5.32 1.85
N SER A 198 22.26 -6.32 0.96
CA SER A 198 23.32 -6.46 -0.04
C SER A 198 23.38 -5.29 -1.01
N HIS A 199 22.22 -4.80 -1.48
CA HIS A 199 22.16 -3.66 -2.38
C HIS A 199 22.56 -2.37 -1.67
N LEU A 200 22.05 -2.13 -0.46
CA LEU A 200 22.39 -0.95 0.32
C LEU A 200 23.88 -0.92 0.70
N LYS A 201 24.50 -2.07 0.95
CA LYS A 201 25.95 -2.18 1.12
C LYS A 201 26.72 -1.84 -0.14
N MET A 202 26.26 -2.31 -1.30
CA MET A 202 26.84 -1.94 -2.59
C MET A 202 26.80 -0.42 -2.84
N LEU A 203 25.72 0.24 -2.42
CA LEU A 203 25.59 1.71 -2.46
C LEU A 203 26.46 2.43 -1.40
N GLY A 204 27.18 1.69 -0.56
CA GLY A 204 27.99 2.21 0.54
C GLY A 204 27.15 2.74 1.70
N LEU A 205 25.85 2.51 1.71
CA LEU A 205 24.92 2.99 2.76
C LEU A 205 24.86 2.06 3.96
N LEU A 206 25.43 0.86 3.84
CA LEU A 206 25.45 -0.14 4.88
C LEU A 206 26.85 -0.73 5.03
N LYS A 207 27.35 -0.87 6.27
CA LYS A 207 28.70 -1.39 6.52
C LYS A 207 28.77 -2.91 6.59
N ASN A 208 27.74 -3.57 7.12
CA ASN A 208 27.76 -5.01 7.36
C ASN A 208 26.39 -5.65 7.12
N ASP A 209 26.35 -6.81 6.48
CA ASP A 209 25.11 -7.49 6.07
C ASP A 209 24.36 -8.18 7.22
N SER A 210 24.76 -7.93 8.48
CA SER A 210 24.24 -8.61 9.67
C SER A 210 22.88 -8.07 10.13
N ILE A 211 21.96 -7.88 9.19
CA ILE A 211 20.58 -7.52 9.50
C ILE A 211 19.80 -8.82 9.66
N ASP A 212 19.09 -8.95 10.77
CA ASP A 212 18.22 -10.09 10.97
C ASP A 212 17.13 -10.09 9.87
N ALA A 213 17.05 -11.19 9.13
CA ALA A 213 16.06 -11.36 8.07
C ALA A 213 14.63 -11.19 8.59
N VAL A 214 14.36 -11.60 9.83
CA VAL A 214 13.05 -11.43 10.49
C VAL A 214 12.75 -9.95 10.69
N ASP A 215 13.71 -9.16 11.15
CA ASP A 215 13.52 -7.73 11.38
C ASP A 215 13.23 -6.98 10.08
N PHE A 216 14.02 -7.25 9.04
CA PHE A 216 13.80 -6.70 7.70
C PHE A 216 12.43 -7.10 7.14
N GLN A 217 12.07 -8.38 7.25
CA GLN A 217 10.79 -8.86 6.77
C GLN A 217 9.62 -8.32 7.59
N LEU A 218 9.77 -8.14 8.91
CA LEU A 218 8.71 -7.58 9.75
C LEU A 218 8.40 -6.14 9.33
N LEU A 219 9.42 -5.31 9.10
CA LEU A 219 9.21 -3.95 8.58
C LEU A 219 8.50 -4.00 7.22
N THR A 220 8.98 -4.83 6.31
CA THR A 220 8.39 -5.00 4.97
C THR A 220 6.94 -5.50 5.06
N ALA A 221 6.61 -6.39 6.02
CA ALA A 221 5.27 -6.90 6.22
C ALA A 221 4.33 -5.85 6.83
N LEU A 222 4.82 -5.01 7.74
CA LEU A 222 4.08 -3.87 8.28
C LEU A 222 3.73 -2.84 7.19
N GLU A 223 4.49 -2.77 6.10
CA GLU A 223 4.18 -1.90 4.96
C GLU A 223 3.34 -2.60 3.89
N LYS A 224 3.74 -3.81 3.48
CA LYS A 224 3.13 -4.53 2.35
C LYS A 224 1.98 -5.44 2.77
N VAL A 225 2.17 -6.32 3.75
CA VAL A 225 1.12 -7.28 4.18
C VAL A 225 -0.02 -6.56 4.90
N ALA A 226 0.29 -5.58 5.75
CA ALA A 226 -0.71 -4.79 6.46
C ALA A 226 -1.60 -3.94 5.54
N PHE A 227 -1.09 -3.59 4.35
CA PHE A 227 -1.82 -2.83 3.34
C PHE A 227 -2.88 -3.65 2.62
N LEU A 228 -2.61 -4.93 2.33
CA LEU A 228 -3.49 -5.81 1.54
C LEU A 228 -4.97 -5.76 1.94
N PRO A 229 -5.36 -5.89 3.21
CA PRO A 229 -6.78 -5.80 3.58
C PRO A 229 -7.38 -4.42 3.30
N PHE A 230 -6.64 -3.32 3.49
CA PHE A 230 -7.12 -1.98 3.15
C PHE A 230 -7.27 -1.79 1.64
N GLY A 231 -6.26 -2.21 0.88
CA GLY A 231 -6.26 -2.21 -0.58
C GLY A 231 -7.45 -2.96 -1.16
N TYR A 232 -7.78 -4.11 -0.58
CA TYR A 232 -8.92 -4.93 -0.99
C TYR A 232 -10.26 -4.31 -0.57
N LEU A 233 -10.40 -3.87 0.67
CA LEU A 233 -11.71 -3.48 1.21
C LEU A 233 -12.24 -2.16 0.65
N LEU A 234 -11.37 -1.22 0.26
CA LEU A 234 -11.82 0.12 -0.15
C LEU A 234 -12.61 0.08 -1.46
N ASP A 235 -12.10 -0.62 -2.46
CA ASP A 235 -12.83 -0.81 -3.72
C ASP A 235 -13.98 -1.80 -3.56
N LYS A 236 -13.87 -2.79 -2.66
CA LYS A 236 -15.02 -3.63 -2.30
C LYS A 236 -16.19 -2.81 -1.76
N TRP A 237 -15.91 -1.84 -0.87
CA TRP A 237 -16.89 -0.89 -0.35
C TRP A 237 -17.49 -0.02 -1.46
N ARG A 238 -16.65 0.56 -2.33
CA ARG A 238 -17.12 1.35 -3.50
C ARG A 238 -18.02 0.54 -4.42
N TRP A 239 -17.66 -0.71 -4.72
CA TRP A 239 -18.49 -1.57 -5.56
C TRP A 239 -19.85 -1.87 -4.92
N ALA A 240 -19.88 -2.13 -3.61
CA ALA A 240 -21.14 -2.37 -2.91
C ALA A 240 -22.09 -1.16 -3.00
N LEU A 241 -21.56 0.06 -2.95
CA LEU A 241 -22.34 1.28 -3.20
C LEU A 241 -22.76 1.40 -4.67
N PHE A 242 -21.82 1.27 -5.61
CA PHE A 242 -22.09 1.44 -7.04
C PHE A 242 -23.08 0.42 -7.61
N THR A 243 -23.13 -0.80 -7.06
CA THR A 243 -24.11 -1.81 -7.45
C THR A 243 -25.43 -1.71 -6.68
N GLY A 244 -25.55 -0.80 -5.71
CA GLY A 244 -26.71 -0.69 -4.83
C GLY A 244 -26.87 -1.84 -3.84
N GLU A 245 -25.84 -2.69 -3.65
CA GLU A 245 -25.84 -3.73 -2.60
C GLU A 245 -25.92 -3.09 -1.21
N THR A 246 -25.27 -1.92 -1.06
CA THR A 246 -25.33 -1.10 0.14
C THR A 246 -26.03 0.22 -0.18
N PRO A 247 -27.15 0.53 0.49
CA PRO A 247 -27.80 1.83 0.41
C PRO A 247 -26.85 2.98 0.80
N MET A 248 -26.99 4.14 0.15
CA MET A 248 -26.14 5.30 0.42
C MET A 248 -26.25 5.81 1.86
N ASP A 249 -27.42 5.66 2.49
CA ASP A 249 -27.67 6.02 3.89
C ASP A 249 -27.07 5.00 4.90
N GLN A 250 -26.34 3.99 4.42
CA GLN A 250 -25.59 3.03 5.24
C GLN A 250 -24.11 2.97 4.87
N MET A 251 -23.61 3.98 4.15
CA MET A 251 -22.28 3.96 3.57
C MET A 251 -21.18 3.92 4.62
N ASN A 252 -21.34 4.63 5.74
CA ASN A 252 -20.30 4.71 6.77
C ASN A 252 -20.28 3.44 7.63
N ARG A 253 -21.46 2.92 7.99
CA ARG A 253 -21.58 1.60 8.64
C ARG A 253 -20.95 0.51 7.79
N LYS A 254 -21.21 0.48 6.48
CA LYS A 254 -20.63 -0.54 5.60
C LYS A 254 -19.12 -0.43 5.50
N PHE A 255 -18.59 0.80 5.49
CA PHE A 255 -17.15 1.03 5.53
C PHE A 255 -16.54 0.41 6.79
N TRP A 256 -17.11 0.67 7.97
CA TRP A 256 -16.63 0.08 9.22
C TRP A 256 -16.86 -1.43 9.33
N GLU A 257 -17.95 -1.97 8.79
CA GLU A 257 -18.18 -3.41 8.68
C GLU A 257 -17.02 -4.08 7.92
N TYR A 258 -16.58 -3.48 6.81
CA TYR A 258 -15.47 -4.00 6.02
C TYR A 258 -14.10 -3.76 6.67
N ARG A 259 -13.89 -2.61 7.32
CA ARG A 259 -12.69 -2.34 8.14
C ARG A 259 -12.52 -3.37 9.25
N ILE A 260 -13.58 -3.66 9.99
CA ILE A 260 -13.57 -4.71 11.01
C ILE A 260 -13.32 -6.05 10.34
N LYS A 261 -14.14 -6.45 9.35
CA LYS A 261 -14.07 -7.78 8.73
C LYS A 261 -12.70 -8.11 8.12
N TYR A 262 -12.10 -7.19 7.37
CA TYR A 262 -10.90 -7.46 6.60
C TYR A 262 -9.62 -7.01 7.30
N GLN A 263 -9.63 -5.83 7.95
CA GLN A 263 -8.45 -5.33 8.66
C GLN A 263 -8.43 -5.67 10.15
N GLY A 264 -9.56 -5.99 10.78
CA GLY A 264 -9.57 -6.20 12.24
C GLY A 264 -9.27 -4.93 13.00
N VAL A 265 -9.71 -3.79 12.47
CA VAL A 265 -9.57 -2.48 13.11
C VAL A 265 -10.93 -1.88 13.42
N SER A 266 -11.02 -1.19 14.55
CA SER A 266 -12.23 -0.52 15.03
C SER A 266 -12.05 1.00 15.08
N PRO A 267 -13.13 1.79 14.95
CA PRO A 267 -13.03 3.22 15.18
C PRO A 267 -12.80 3.50 16.67
N PRO A 268 -11.94 4.46 17.03
CA PRO A 268 -11.68 4.78 18.44
C PRO A 268 -12.84 5.47 19.16
N VAL A 269 -13.81 5.96 18.39
CA VAL A 269 -15.03 6.63 18.86
C VAL A 269 -16.20 6.08 18.06
N LYS A 270 -17.40 6.07 18.66
CA LYS A 270 -18.60 5.66 17.92
C LYS A 270 -18.81 6.55 16.69
N ARG A 271 -19.28 5.94 15.61
CA ARG A 271 -19.55 6.62 14.34
C ARG A 271 -21.03 6.57 14.02
N SER A 272 -21.47 7.47 13.15
CA SER A 272 -22.83 7.53 12.65
C SER A 272 -22.84 7.64 11.13
N GLU A 273 -24.03 7.66 10.52
CA GLU A 273 -24.19 7.97 9.09
C GLU A 273 -24.14 9.48 8.79
N LYS A 274 -24.00 10.33 9.81
CA LYS A 274 -23.63 11.75 9.62
C LYS A 274 -22.15 11.91 9.28
N ASP A 275 -21.34 10.90 9.60
CA ASP A 275 -19.92 10.86 9.30
C ASP A 275 -19.69 10.27 7.89
N PHE A 276 -18.61 10.70 7.24
CA PHE A 276 -18.16 10.14 5.96
C PHE A 276 -16.67 9.84 6.01
N ASP A 277 -16.30 8.85 6.84
CA ASP A 277 -14.91 8.44 7.05
C ASP A 277 -14.18 8.01 5.77
N PRO A 278 -14.79 7.25 4.83
CA PRO A 278 -14.11 6.94 3.57
C PRO A 278 -13.81 8.20 2.73
N GLY A 279 -14.58 9.27 2.87
CA GLY A 279 -14.30 10.56 2.21
C GLY A 279 -12.99 11.22 2.64
N ALA A 280 -12.48 10.88 3.82
CA ALA A 280 -11.20 11.36 4.32
C ALA A 280 -9.98 10.65 3.68
N LYS A 281 -10.19 9.64 2.82
CA LYS A 281 -9.11 8.97 2.07
C LYS A 281 -9.04 9.52 0.65
N TYR A 282 -7.96 10.21 0.29
CA TYR A 282 -7.73 10.91 -0.99
C TYR A 282 -8.35 10.24 -2.24
N HIS A 283 -8.11 8.95 -2.43
CA HIS A 283 -8.56 8.20 -3.61
C HIS A 283 -10.09 8.16 -3.77
N VAL A 284 -10.85 8.29 -2.67
CA VAL A 284 -12.31 8.32 -2.69
C VAL A 284 -12.84 9.61 -3.34
N PRO A 285 -12.59 10.82 -2.83
CA PRO A 285 -13.03 12.06 -3.48
C PRO A 285 -12.32 12.33 -4.81
N ALA A 286 -11.07 11.85 -5.00
CA ALA A 286 -10.36 11.97 -6.28
C ALA A 286 -10.81 10.94 -7.34
N ASN A 287 -11.76 10.05 -7.01
CA ASN A 287 -12.27 9.00 -7.89
C ASN A 287 -11.17 8.11 -8.53
N VAL A 288 -10.11 7.81 -7.78
CA VAL A 288 -9.02 6.93 -8.24
C VAL A 288 -9.34 5.49 -7.83
N PRO A 289 -9.41 4.51 -8.75
CA PRO A 289 -9.54 3.08 -8.42
C PRO A 289 -8.45 2.61 -7.45
N TYR A 290 -8.79 1.78 -6.47
CA TYR A 290 -7.86 1.38 -5.40
C TYR A 290 -7.41 -0.07 -5.50
N LEU A 291 -8.16 -0.93 -6.19
CA LEU A 291 -7.84 -2.35 -6.36
C LEU A 291 -6.47 -2.55 -7.04
N ARG A 292 -6.03 -1.59 -7.86
CA ARG A 292 -4.71 -1.58 -8.49
C ARG A 292 -3.57 -1.82 -7.50
N TYR A 293 -3.65 -1.23 -6.31
CA TYR A 293 -2.62 -1.38 -5.27
C TYR A 293 -2.67 -2.76 -4.62
N PHE A 294 -3.87 -3.31 -4.38
CA PHE A 294 -4.02 -4.69 -3.87
C PHE A 294 -3.43 -5.71 -4.84
N VAL A 295 -3.72 -5.56 -6.15
CA VAL A 295 -3.16 -6.44 -7.18
C VAL A 295 -1.65 -6.27 -7.26
N SER A 296 -1.14 -5.03 -7.27
CA SER A 296 0.30 -4.75 -7.29
C SER A 296 1.06 -5.42 -6.15
N PHE A 297 0.55 -5.33 -4.92
CA PHE A 297 1.18 -5.88 -3.72
C PHE A 297 1.20 -7.41 -3.69
N ILE A 298 0.52 -8.06 -4.62
CA ILE A 298 0.57 -9.51 -4.82
C ILE A 298 1.50 -9.83 -5.99
N ILE A 299 1.26 -9.23 -7.15
CA ILE A 299 1.98 -9.61 -8.39
C ILE A 299 3.44 -9.17 -8.39
N GLN A 300 3.81 -8.11 -7.66
CA GLN A 300 5.21 -7.68 -7.55
C GLN A 300 6.11 -8.83 -7.04
N PHE A 301 5.60 -9.68 -6.13
CA PHE A 301 6.35 -10.82 -5.61
C PHE A 301 6.44 -11.96 -6.63
N GLN A 302 5.44 -12.15 -7.49
CA GLN A 302 5.51 -13.13 -8.58
C GLN A 302 6.50 -12.70 -9.66
N PHE A 303 6.51 -11.40 -10.01
CA PHE A 303 7.52 -10.83 -10.88
C PHE A 303 8.91 -10.97 -10.27
N HIS A 304 9.06 -10.61 -8.99
CA HIS A 304 10.33 -10.75 -8.27
C HIS A 304 10.82 -12.20 -8.30
N GLU A 305 9.99 -13.17 -7.91
CA GLU A 305 10.36 -14.58 -7.94
C GLU A 305 10.78 -15.06 -9.33
N HIS A 306 10.04 -14.70 -10.37
CA HIS A 306 10.38 -15.09 -11.74
C HIS A 306 11.71 -14.48 -12.19
N LEU A 307 11.89 -13.16 -12.02
CA LEU A 307 13.10 -12.47 -12.43
C LEU A 307 14.34 -12.94 -11.65
N CYS A 308 14.20 -13.19 -10.35
CA CYS A 308 15.26 -13.77 -9.51
C CYS A 308 15.67 -15.16 -9.99
N LYS A 309 14.69 -15.99 -10.37
CA LYS A 309 14.95 -17.32 -10.92
C LYS A 309 15.67 -17.25 -12.27
N GLU A 310 15.14 -16.49 -13.23
CA GLU A 310 15.71 -16.42 -14.58
C GLU A 310 17.09 -15.73 -14.61
N SER A 311 17.38 -14.92 -13.59
CA SER A 311 18.69 -14.27 -13.40
C SER A 311 19.71 -15.15 -12.68
N GLY A 312 19.34 -16.36 -12.25
CA GLY A 312 20.20 -17.29 -11.52
C GLY A 312 20.49 -16.90 -10.07
N GLU A 313 19.81 -15.87 -9.52
CA GLU A 313 20.00 -15.44 -8.14
C GLU A 313 19.57 -16.54 -7.16
N LEU A 314 18.46 -17.23 -7.44
CA LEU A 314 17.94 -18.29 -6.59
C LEU A 314 18.76 -19.59 -6.69
N ASP A 315 19.50 -19.78 -7.79
CA ASP A 315 20.37 -20.96 -7.97
C ASP A 315 21.60 -20.92 -7.04
N SER A 316 21.95 -19.73 -6.54
CA SER A 316 23.05 -19.53 -5.60
C SER A 316 22.71 -19.91 -4.14
N GLY A 317 21.51 -20.42 -3.88
CA GLY A 317 21.01 -20.77 -2.55
C GLY A 317 20.42 -19.59 -1.76
N LYS A 318 20.37 -18.39 -2.35
CA LYS A 318 19.71 -17.22 -1.76
C LYS A 318 18.21 -17.46 -1.60
N LYS A 319 17.67 -16.94 -0.50
CA LYS A 319 16.22 -16.88 -0.29
C LYS A 319 15.61 -15.76 -1.13
N LEU A 320 14.31 -15.84 -1.40
CA LEU A 320 13.63 -14.88 -2.28
C LEU A 320 13.74 -13.42 -1.80
N HIS A 321 13.76 -13.18 -0.49
CA HIS A 321 13.92 -11.85 0.10
C HIS A 321 15.35 -11.30 0.09
N GLU A 322 16.33 -12.13 -0.26
CA GLU A 322 17.75 -11.74 -0.40
C GLU A 322 18.13 -11.50 -1.87
N CYS A 323 17.20 -11.74 -2.79
CA CYS A 323 17.44 -11.55 -4.21
C CYS A 323 17.54 -10.07 -4.57
N ASP A 324 18.57 -9.74 -5.34
CA ASP A 324 18.78 -8.43 -5.95
C ASP A 324 18.99 -8.62 -7.45
N ILE A 325 18.10 -8.02 -8.26
CA ILE A 325 18.20 -8.10 -9.73
C ILE A 325 19.15 -7.06 -10.34
N TYR A 326 19.81 -6.21 -9.54
CA TYR A 326 20.80 -5.25 -10.04
C TYR A 326 21.89 -5.94 -10.88
N GLY A 327 22.19 -5.36 -12.05
CA GLY A 327 23.18 -5.91 -12.99
C GLY A 327 22.74 -7.18 -13.72
N LYS A 328 21.47 -7.62 -13.57
CA LYS A 328 20.97 -8.84 -14.21
C LYS A 328 20.28 -8.53 -15.53
N GLU A 329 21.05 -8.51 -16.62
CA GLU A 329 20.53 -8.22 -17.96
C GLU A 329 19.38 -9.15 -18.40
N LYS A 330 19.38 -10.42 -17.96
CA LYS A 330 18.28 -11.36 -18.24
C LYS A 330 16.95 -10.88 -17.65
N ALA A 331 16.94 -10.37 -16.41
CA ALA A 331 15.75 -9.77 -15.82
C ALA A 331 15.29 -8.56 -16.64
N GLY A 332 16.22 -7.70 -17.05
CA GLY A 332 15.89 -6.55 -17.89
C GLY A 332 15.35 -6.90 -19.28
N GLN A 333 15.81 -7.98 -19.89
CA GLN A 333 15.25 -8.49 -21.15
C GLN A 333 13.79 -8.93 -20.98
N ILE A 334 13.47 -9.60 -19.87
CA ILE A 334 12.09 -9.98 -19.54
C ILE A 334 11.23 -8.73 -19.31
N LEU A 335 11.71 -7.79 -18.51
CA LEU A 335 11.05 -6.51 -18.25
C LEU A 335 10.78 -5.76 -19.56
N ARG A 336 11.80 -5.51 -20.39
CA ARG A 336 11.63 -4.87 -21.71
C ARG A 336 10.57 -5.57 -22.55
N LYS A 337 10.61 -6.89 -22.62
CA LYS A 337 9.67 -7.68 -23.42
C LYS A 337 8.22 -7.55 -22.92
N GLY A 338 7.99 -7.60 -21.60
CA GLY A 338 6.65 -7.48 -21.05
C GLY A 338 6.12 -6.04 -21.05
N LEU A 339 6.95 -5.08 -20.62
CA LEU A 339 6.57 -3.67 -20.51
C LEU A 339 6.28 -3.04 -21.88
N SER A 340 7.04 -3.38 -22.92
CA SER A 340 6.84 -2.82 -24.27
C SER A 340 5.50 -3.18 -24.92
N LEU A 341 4.80 -4.19 -24.41
CA LEU A 341 3.48 -4.57 -24.92
C LEU A 341 2.38 -3.61 -24.46
N GLY A 342 2.58 -2.84 -23.39
CA GLY A 342 1.52 -2.03 -22.78
C GLY A 342 0.24 -2.86 -22.56
N SER A 343 -0.90 -2.36 -23.04
CA SER A 343 -2.19 -3.03 -23.01
C SER A 343 -2.62 -3.60 -24.37
N SER A 344 -1.67 -3.78 -25.30
CA SER A 344 -1.93 -4.34 -26.65
C SER A 344 -2.25 -5.85 -26.67
N LYS A 345 -2.00 -6.54 -25.55
CA LYS A 345 -2.28 -7.97 -25.35
C LYS A 345 -3.17 -8.16 -24.14
N VAL A 346 -3.87 -9.29 -24.08
CA VAL A 346 -4.58 -9.69 -22.87
C VAL A 346 -3.57 -9.84 -21.73
N TRP A 347 -3.91 -9.36 -20.53
CA TRP A 347 -2.93 -9.23 -19.45
C TRP A 347 -2.26 -10.55 -19.07
N GLN A 348 -2.92 -11.69 -19.27
CA GLN A 348 -2.37 -13.02 -19.00
C GLN A 348 -1.15 -13.34 -19.88
N ASP A 349 -1.12 -12.87 -21.12
CA ASP A 349 0.02 -13.09 -22.03
C ASP A 349 1.23 -12.27 -21.58
N VAL A 350 0.99 -11.02 -21.15
CA VAL A 350 2.05 -10.17 -20.56
C VAL A 350 2.50 -10.73 -19.22
N PHE A 351 1.56 -11.24 -18.41
CA PHE A 351 1.85 -11.86 -17.12
C PHE A 351 2.73 -13.10 -17.26
N GLU A 352 2.50 -13.92 -18.28
CA GLU A 352 3.32 -15.10 -18.57
C GLU A 352 4.77 -14.75 -18.88
N ILE A 353 5.00 -13.64 -19.59
CA ILE A 353 6.36 -13.13 -19.82
C ILE A 353 6.97 -12.67 -18.49
N MET A 354 6.23 -11.92 -17.68
CA MET A 354 6.74 -11.24 -16.49
C MET A 354 6.85 -12.13 -15.25
N ALA A 355 6.05 -13.19 -15.16
CA ALA A 355 5.93 -14.07 -13.99
C ALA A 355 6.18 -15.55 -14.32
N GLY A 356 6.39 -15.92 -15.59
CA GLY A 356 6.58 -17.31 -16.01
C GLY A 356 5.32 -18.19 -15.90
N THR A 357 4.15 -17.57 -15.67
CA THR A 357 2.85 -18.25 -15.53
C THR A 357 1.72 -17.30 -15.94
N ARG A 358 0.55 -17.85 -16.32
CA ARG A 358 -0.66 -17.07 -16.66
C ARG A 358 -1.55 -16.78 -15.45
N GLN A 359 -1.23 -17.34 -14.27
CA GLN A 359 -2.09 -17.30 -13.07
C GLN A 359 -1.48 -16.40 -12.00
N MET A 360 -2.22 -15.37 -11.56
CA MET A 360 -1.81 -14.66 -10.34
C MET A 360 -2.16 -15.49 -9.10
N SER A 361 -1.28 -15.47 -8.11
CA SER A 361 -1.40 -16.18 -6.83
C SER A 361 -0.62 -15.43 -5.75
N ALA A 362 -1.02 -15.59 -4.50
CA ALA A 362 -0.26 -15.08 -3.36
C ALA A 362 0.86 -16.04 -2.90
N SER A 363 1.21 -17.07 -3.68
CA SER A 363 2.27 -18.01 -3.33
C SER A 363 3.64 -17.35 -3.13
N SER A 364 4.00 -16.41 -4.01
CA SER A 364 5.34 -15.79 -4.01
C SER A 364 5.52 -14.84 -2.84
N ILE A 365 4.48 -14.09 -2.45
CA ILE A 365 4.53 -13.25 -1.24
C ILE A 365 4.67 -14.11 0.02
N LYS A 366 3.98 -15.25 0.11
CA LYS A 366 4.15 -16.19 1.23
C LYS A 366 5.55 -16.78 1.29
N LYS A 367 6.12 -17.16 0.13
CA LYS A 367 7.50 -17.64 0.04
C LYS A 367 8.51 -16.57 0.44
N TYR A 368 8.27 -15.31 0.07
CA TYR A 368 9.10 -14.18 0.49
C TYR A 368 9.13 -14.07 2.02
N PHE A 369 7.96 -14.08 2.67
CA PHE A 369 7.80 -13.92 4.12
C PHE A 369 7.90 -15.22 4.93
N GLU A 370 8.38 -16.33 4.37
CA GLU A 370 8.44 -17.62 5.09
C GLU A 370 9.24 -17.54 6.42
N PRO A 371 10.42 -16.90 6.49
CA PRO A 371 11.13 -16.74 7.77
C PRO A 371 10.33 -15.97 8.81
N LEU A 372 9.72 -14.85 8.42
CA LEU A 372 8.87 -14.06 9.30
C LEU A 372 7.64 -14.86 9.75
N GLU A 373 7.00 -15.62 8.85
CA GLU A 373 5.82 -16.39 9.21
C GLU A 373 6.13 -17.42 10.30
N LYS A 374 7.27 -18.12 10.19
CA LYS A 374 7.75 -19.05 11.22
C LYS A 374 8.03 -18.36 12.55
N TRP A 375 8.68 -17.19 12.51
CA TRP A 375 8.93 -16.41 13.72
C TRP A 375 7.62 -15.90 14.35
N LEU A 376 6.66 -15.47 13.54
CA LEU A 376 5.34 -15.02 14.02
C LEU A 376 4.61 -16.15 14.74
N ASP A 377 4.69 -17.39 14.27
CA ASP A 377 4.06 -18.55 14.92
C ASP A 377 4.52 -18.70 16.38
N ASP A 378 5.80 -18.50 16.65
CA ASP A 378 6.35 -18.51 18.01
C ASP A 378 5.88 -17.28 18.82
N GLN A 379 5.85 -16.09 18.20
CA GLN A 379 5.49 -14.85 18.91
C GLN A 379 4.02 -14.78 19.33
N VAL A 380 3.12 -15.39 18.55
CA VAL A 380 1.67 -15.37 18.80
C VAL A 380 1.17 -16.63 19.49
N GLN A 381 2.07 -17.47 20.00
CA GLN A 381 1.69 -18.64 20.79
C GLN A 381 0.88 -18.19 22.02
N GLY A 382 -0.31 -18.78 22.20
CA GLY A 382 -1.24 -18.43 23.27
C GLY A 382 -2.13 -17.21 23.00
N GLU A 383 -1.94 -16.51 21.88
CA GLU A 383 -2.83 -15.41 21.46
C GLU A 383 -4.01 -15.94 20.63
N THR A 384 -5.17 -15.32 20.77
CA THR A 384 -6.32 -15.57 19.89
C THR A 384 -6.09 -14.93 18.53
N ILE A 385 -5.83 -15.70 17.48
CA ILE A 385 -5.66 -15.15 16.13
C ILE A 385 -7.02 -14.74 15.55
N GLY A 386 -7.16 -13.50 15.08
CA GLY A 386 -8.41 -12.96 14.53
C GLY A 386 -9.24 -12.15 15.53
N TRP A 387 -10.47 -11.79 15.12
CA TRP A 387 -11.37 -10.85 15.81
C TRP A 387 -12.85 -11.19 15.52
N ASP A 388 -13.18 -12.48 15.48
CA ASP A 388 -14.49 -12.97 15.03
C ASP A 388 -15.66 -12.53 15.93
N ASN A 389 -15.37 -12.03 17.14
CA ASN A 389 -16.36 -11.52 18.08
C ASN A 389 -16.74 -10.05 17.82
N ALA A 390 -15.98 -9.33 16.97
CA ALA A 390 -16.19 -7.92 16.72
C ALA A 390 -17.41 -7.68 15.84
N LYS A 391 -18.32 -6.83 16.32
CA LYS A 391 -19.56 -6.46 15.63
C LYS A 391 -19.57 -4.98 15.33
N VAL A 392 -19.98 -4.61 14.11
CA VAL A 392 -20.02 -3.19 13.71
C VAL A 392 -21.00 -2.40 14.57
N GLU A 393 -22.04 -3.06 15.10
CA GLU A 393 -23.04 -2.49 16.01
C GLU A 393 -22.42 -1.91 17.28
N ASP A 394 -21.34 -2.49 17.80
CA ASP A 394 -20.67 -2.01 19.01
C ASP A 394 -19.97 -0.66 18.79
N TYR A 395 -19.74 -0.30 17.52
CA TYR A 395 -18.98 0.86 17.07
C TYR A 395 -19.82 1.93 16.36
N MET A 396 -21.11 1.68 16.19
CA MET A 396 -22.04 2.65 15.60
C MET A 396 -22.97 3.24 16.67
N GLU A 397 -23.36 4.50 16.51
CA GLU A 397 -24.44 5.10 17.30
C GLU A 397 -25.75 4.35 17.00
N SER A 398 -26.51 4.01 18.05
CA SER A 398 -27.83 3.41 17.86
C SER A 398 -28.82 4.49 17.44
N GLY A 399 -29.75 4.17 16.53
CA GLY A 399 -30.77 5.12 16.07
C GLY A 399 -31.64 5.72 17.19
N SER A 400 -31.64 5.13 18.39
CA SER A 400 -32.30 5.65 19.59
C SER A 400 -31.60 6.88 20.20
N GLU A 401 -30.27 7.01 20.08
CA GLU A 401 -29.54 8.16 20.63
C GLU A 401 -29.79 9.44 19.82
N VAL A 402 -30.03 9.30 18.50
CA VAL A 402 -30.44 10.40 17.61
C VAL A 402 -31.85 10.90 17.96
N LEU A 403 -32.75 9.99 18.38
CA LEU A 403 -34.09 10.36 18.85
C LEU A 403 -34.04 11.14 20.17
N HIS A 404 -33.16 10.77 21.11
CA HIS A 404 -33.07 11.51 22.38
C HIS A 404 -32.61 12.96 22.20
N THR A 405 -31.59 13.21 21.38
CA THR A 405 -31.13 14.58 21.09
C THR A 405 -32.20 15.40 20.36
N SER A 406 -32.95 14.76 19.45
CA SER A 406 -34.09 15.39 18.76
C SER A 406 -35.24 15.72 19.73
N MET A 407 -35.52 14.84 20.68
CA MET A 407 -36.60 15.01 21.66
C MET A 407 -36.30 16.14 22.66
N PHE A 408 -35.04 16.32 23.07
CA PHE A 408 -34.61 17.46 23.88
C PHE A 408 -34.74 18.81 23.14
N LEU A 409 -34.44 18.85 21.83
CA LEU A 409 -34.63 20.03 20.99
C LEU A 409 -36.11 20.38 20.82
N VAL A 410 -36.97 19.39 20.62
CA VAL A 410 -38.42 19.60 20.53
C VAL A 410 -39.00 20.07 21.87
N LEU A 411 -38.58 19.48 22.99
CA LEU A 411 -39.02 19.92 24.33
C LEU A 411 -38.55 21.34 24.67
N SER A 412 -37.36 21.73 24.24
CA SER A 412 -36.83 23.09 24.37
C SER A 412 -37.64 24.10 23.55
N LEU A 413 -37.93 23.78 22.29
CA LEU A 413 -38.77 24.61 21.41
C LEU A 413 -40.19 24.76 21.96
N VAL A 414 -40.81 23.67 22.41
CA VAL A 414 -42.15 23.70 23.01
C VAL A 414 -42.17 24.53 24.30
N SER A 415 -41.12 24.42 25.14
CA SER A 415 -41.01 25.23 26.36
C SER A 415 -40.84 26.72 26.05
N THR A 416 -40.07 27.05 25.01
CA THR A 416 -39.84 28.45 24.59
C THR A 416 -41.12 29.06 23.99
N VAL A 417 -41.86 28.29 23.19
CA VAL A 417 -43.15 28.71 22.63
C VAL A 417 -44.21 28.85 23.73
N MET A 418 -44.26 27.94 24.71
CA MET A 418 -45.19 28.06 25.84
C MET A 418 -44.85 29.25 26.76
N PHE A 419 -43.57 29.56 26.97
CA PHE A 419 -43.15 30.76 27.71
C PHE A 419 -43.52 32.05 26.95
N ALA A 420 -43.28 32.09 25.65
CA ALA A 420 -43.65 33.23 24.81
C ALA A 420 -45.17 33.44 24.76
N TRP A 421 -45.95 32.35 24.72
CA TRP A 421 -47.42 32.41 24.75
C TRP A 421 -47.95 32.96 26.09
N ARG A 422 -47.38 32.51 27.22
CA ARG A 422 -47.77 33.04 28.56
C ARG A 422 -47.41 34.51 28.75
N ALA A 423 -46.34 35.00 28.12
CA ALA A 423 -45.94 36.41 28.19
C ALA A 423 -46.81 37.34 27.31
N LEU A 424 -47.67 36.78 26.44
CA LEU A 424 -48.51 37.51 25.49
C LEU A 424 -50.00 37.48 25.84
N GLN A 425 -50.40 36.89 26.97
CA GLN A 425 -51.78 36.97 27.45
C GLN A 425 -51.94 38.20 28.38
N PRO A 426 -52.97 39.05 28.15
CA PRO A 426 -53.21 40.28 28.90
C PRO A 426 -53.67 40.05 30.35
#